data_AF-A0A2N0V8J3-F1
#
_entry.id   AF-A0A2N0V8J3-F1
#
_cell.length_a   1.000
_cell.length_b   1.000
_cell.length_c   1.000
_cell.angle_alpha   90.00
_cell.angle_beta   90.00
_cell.angle_gamma   90.00
#
_symmetry.space_group_name_H-M   'P 1'
#
loop_
_entity.id
_entity.type
_entity.pdbx_description
1 polymer ?
#
loop_
_entity_poly.entity_id
_entity_poly.type
_entity_poly.pdbx_seq_one_letter_code
_entity_poly.pdbx_strand_id
1 'polypeptide(L)'
;MRDDQIESLIREIATKHGIAVGRDDPILILQTINNRLLQDGAKAQQDMLDQFKQELEVLAMRWSEDAKNKAERIVNASLNASKESMENMMAQGARETIKSVRAEIDTSLNKINRPIREAKRIAIMNIIAGSMTIIAVTTFLTFTVWFK
;
A
#
# COMPACT_ATOMS: atom_id res chain seq x y z
N MET A 1 46.97 -18.27 -46.44
CA MET A 1 46.58 -18.40 -45.01
C MET A 1 46.23 -19.83 -44.61
N ARG A 2 45.20 -20.49 -45.18
CA ARG A 2 44.86 -21.88 -44.81
C ARG A 2 45.92 -22.91 -45.24
N ASP A 3 46.45 -22.79 -46.45
CA ASP A 3 47.52 -23.67 -46.94
C ASP A 3 48.81 -23.51 -46.10
N ASP A 4 49.16 -22.27 -45.74
CA ASP A 4 50.31 -22.00 -44.87
C ASP A 4 50.15 -22.62 -43.47
N GLN A 5 48.93 -22.62 -42.92
CA GLN A 5 48.64 -23.27 -41.64
C GLN A 5 48.75 -24.79 -41.73
N ILE A 6 48.23 -25.40 -42.81
CA ILE A 6 48.32 -26.84 -43.03
C ILE A 6 49.79 -27.26 -43.21
N GLU A 7 50.58 -26.49 -43.95
CA GLU A 7 52.00 -26.79 -44.17
C GLU A 7 52.83 -26.63 -42.89
N SER A 8 52.50 -25.65 -42.05
CA SER A 8 53.09 -25.53 -40.71
C SER A 8 52.75 -26.72 -39.81
N LEU A 9 51.51 -27.23 -39.89
CA LEU A 9 51.05 -28.37 -39.11
C LEU A 9 51.72 -29.67 -39.55
N ILE A 10 51.86 -29.88 -40.86
CA ILE A 10 52.61 -31.02 -41.42
C ILE A 10 54.05 -31.00 -40.90
N ARG A 11 54.69 -29.83 -40.92
CA ARG A 11 56.06 -29.66 -40.41
C ARG A 11 56.15 -29.91 -38.90
N GLU A 12 55.16 -29.47 -38.14
CA GLU A 12 55.10 -29.70 -36.69
C GLU A 12 54.93 -31.19 -36.37
N ILE A 13 54.05 -31.91 -37.07
CA ILE A 13 53.84 -33.35 -36.90
C ILE A 13 55.13 -34.11 -37.22
N ALA A 14 55.81 -33.76 -38.31
CA ALA A 14 57.10 -34.36 -38.67
C ALA A 14 58.17 -34.11 -37.60
N THR A 15 58.23 -32.90 -37.02
CA THR A 15 59.24 -32.54 -36.01
C THR A 15 58.97 -33.19 -34.66
N LYS A 16 57.71 -33.27 -34.21
CA LYS A 16 57.34 -33.82 -32.90
C LYS A 16 57.22 -35.34 -32.88
N HIS A 17 56.74 -35.94 -33.97
CA HIS A 17 56.40 -37.37 -34.00
C HIS A 17 57.31 -38.17 -34.94
N GLY A 18 58.17 -37.51 -35.74
CA GLY A 18 59.10 -38.18 -36.65
C GLY A 18 58.43 -38.83 -37.86
N ILE A 19 57.15 -38.52 -38.12
CA ILE A 19 56.34 -39.10 -39.19
C ILE A 19 56.21 -38.08 -40.33
N ALA A 20 56.62 -38.46 -41.54
CA ALA A 20 56.39 -37.66 -42.74
C ALA A 20 54.95 -37.88 -43.22
N VAL A 21 54.14 -36.82 -43.22
CA VAL A 21 52.71 -36.87 -43.54
C VAL A 21 52.46 -36.11 -44.85
N GLY A 22 51.80 -36.75 -45.80
CA GLY A 22 51.39 -36.14 -47.08
C GLY A 22 50.03 -35.43 -46.99
N ARG A 23 49.70 -34.60 -47.99
CA ARG A 23 48.37 -33.94 -48.06
C ARG A 23 47.21 -34.95 -48.16
N ASP A 24 47.44 -36.09 -48.79
CA ASP A 24 46.44 -37.17 -48.93
C ASP A 24 46.53 -38.23 -47.82
N ASP A 25 47.34 -37.97 -46.78
CA ASP A 25 47.48 -38.89 -45.66
C ASP A 25 46.16 -38.95 -44.85
N PRO A 26 45.69 -40.15 -44.46
CA PRO A 26 44.47 -40.30 -43.66
C PRO A 26 44.44 -39.44 -42.39
N ILE A 27 45.59 -39.17 -41.75
CA ILE A 27 45.67 -38.33 -40.55
C ILE A 27 45.30 -36.87 -40.86
N LEU A 28 45.70 -36.36 -42.03
CA LEU A 28 45.38 -35.00 -42.47
C LEU A 28 43.92 -34.86 -42.91
N ILE A 29 43.34 -35.92 -43.48
CA ILE A 29 41.91 -35.97 -43.78
C ILE A 29 41.10 -35.94 -42.47
N LEU A 30 41.48 -36.72 -41.46
CA LEU A 30 40.83 -36.70 -40.13
C LEU A 30 40.94 -35.31 -39.48
N GLN A 31 42.10 -34.66 -39.57
CA GLN A 31 42.27 -33.31 -39.05
C GLN A 31 41.35 -32.31 -39.76
N THR A 32 41.19 -32.44 -41.08
CA THR A 32 40.29 -31.59 -41.86
C THR A 32 38.82 -31.79 -41.45
N ILE A 33 38.39 -33.04 -41.29
CA ILE A 33 37.04 -33.38 -40.84
C ILE A 33 36.81 -32.88 -39.41
N ASN A 34 37.78 -33.07 -38.50
CA ASN A 34 37.66 -32.62 -37.12
C ASN A 34 37.55 -31.10 -37.03
N ASN A 35 38.41 -30.35 -37.73
CA ASN A 35 38.31 -28.89 -37.79
C ASN A 35 36.95 -28.43 -38.34
N ARG A 36 36.41 -29.12 -39.34
CA ARG A 36 35.09 -28.79 -39.89
C ARG A 36 33.97 -29.10 -38.90
N LEU A 37 34.02 -30.24 -38.22
CA LEU A 37 33.07 -30.59 -37.15
C LEU A 37 33.11 -29.59 -36.00
N LEU A 38 34.30 -29.12 -35.60
CA LEU A 38 34.44 -28.09 -34.56
C LEU A 38 33.86 -26.75 -35.01
N GLN A 39 34.09 -26.35 -36.25
CA GLN A 39 33.51 -25.13 -36.82
C GLN A 39 31.98 -25.21 -36.93
N ASP A 40 31.47 -26.32 -37.45
CA ASP A 40 30.03 -26.55 -37.59
C ASP A 40 29.36 -26.65 -36.21
N GLY A 41 30.01 -27.29 -35.24
CA GLY A 41 29.56 -27.37 -33.86
C GLY A 41 29.54 -26.02 -33.16
N ALA A 42 30.59 -25.20 -33.32
CA ALA A 42 30.64 -23.85 -32.77
C ALA A 42 29.54 -22.96 -33.38
N LYS A 43 29.30 -23.09 -34.69
CA LYS A 43 28.22 -22.37 -35.37
C LYS A 43 26.84 -22.79 -34.86
N ALA A 44 26.57 -24.09 -34.76
CA ALA A 44 25.31 -24.60 -34.22
C ALA A 44 25.08 -24.17 -32.77
N GLN A 45 26.14 -24.12 -31.95
CA GLN A 45 26.07 -23.59 -30.58
C GLN A 45 25.74 -22.10 -30.57
N GLN A 46 26.34 -21.31 -31.46
CA GLN A 46 26.04 -19.88 -31.57
C GLN A 46 24.58 -19.65 -31.99
N ASP A 47 24.09 -20.36 -32.99
CA ASP A 47 22.71 -20.27 -33.45
C ASP A 47 21.72 -20.62 -32.32
N MET A 48 22.04 -21.64 -31.52
CA MET A 48 21.24 -22.03 -30.35
C MET A 48 21.25 -20.96 -29.24
N LEU A 49 22.40 -20.33 -28.98
CA LEU A 49 22.52 -19.26 -28.00
C LEU A 49 21.75 -18.02 -28.44
N ASP A 50 21.78 -17.68 -29.72
CA ASP A 50 21.05 -16.55 -30.27
C ASP A 50 19.53 -16.77 -30.17
N GLN A 51 19.06 -17.99 -30.46
CA GLN A 51 17.66 -18.35 -30.25
C GLN A 51 17.27 -18.30 -28.77
N PHE A 52 18.09 -18.87 -27.88
CA PHE A 52 17.82 -18.84 -26.44
C PHE A 52 17.75 -17.41 -25.90
N LYS A 53 18.63 -16.51 -26.38
CA LYS A 53 18.59 -15.09 -26.02
C LYS A 53 17.29 -14.43 -26.49
N GLN A 54 16.85 -14.70 -27.72
CA GLN A 54 15.58 -14.18 -28.22
C GLN A 54 14.40 -14.67 -27.37
N GLU A 55 14.36 -15.96 -27.03
CA GLU A 55 13.31 -16.51 -26.16
C GLU A 55 13.32 -15.88 -24.76
N LEU A 56 14.50 -15.63 -24.19
CA LEU A 56 14.63 -14.91 -22.92
C LEU A 56 14.13 -13.47 -23.00
N GLU A 57 14.44 -12.74 -24.08
CA GLU A 57 13.96 -11.37 -24.27
C GLU A 57 12.42 -11.34 -24.35
N VAL A 58 11.82 -12.27 -25.10
CA VAL A 58 10.35 -12.40 -25.20
C VAL A 58 9.74 -12.74 -23.83
N LEU A 59 10.32 -13.70 -23.11
CA LEU A 59 9.82 -14.11 -21.80
C LEU A 59 9.96 -12.97 -20.78
N ALA A 60 11.08 -12.23 -20.81
CA ALA A 60 11.31 -11.10 -19.93
C ALA A 60 10.32 -9.96 -20.19
N MET A 61 10.04 -9.64 -21.47
CA MET A 61 9.02 -8.65 -21.83
C MET A 61 7.64 -9.05 -21.30
N ARG A 62 7.23 -10.30 -21.55
CA ARG A 62 5.94 -10.82 -21.07
C ARG A 62 5.86 -10.83 -19.55
N TRP A 63 6.91 -11.28 -18.88
CA TRP A 63 6.98 -11.28 -17.42
C TRP A 63 6.89 -9.87 -16.84
N SER A 64 7.55 -8.90 -17.47
CA SER A 64 7.47 -7.49 -17.05
C SER A 64 6.05 -6.94 -17.18
N GLU A 65 5.35 -7.27 -18.28
CA GLU A 65 3.96 -6.88 -18.48
C GLU A 65 3.03 -7.54 -17.45
N ASP A 66 3.19 -8.85 -17.23
CA ASP A 66 2.41 -9.60 -16.23
C ASP A 66 2.63 -9.08 -14.81
N ALA A 67 3.89 -8.77 -14.45
CA ALA A 67 4.24 -8.19 -13.15
C ALA A 67 3.62 -6.80 -12.97
N LYS A 68 3.67 -5.95 -14.00
CA LYS A 68 3.03 -4.62 -14.00
C LYS A 68 1.52 -4.74 -13.81
N ASN A 69 0.87 -5.58 -14.61
CA ASN A 69 -0.57 -5.83 -14.53
C ASN A 69 -0.98 -6.36 -13.14
N LYS A 70 -0.18 -7.24 -12.55
CA LYS A 70 -0.44 -7.76 -11.20
C LYS A 70 -0.28 -6.66 -10.15
N ALA A 71 0.77 -5.84 -10.25
CA ALA A 71 0.98 -4.72 -9.34
C ALA A 71 -0.17 -3.70 -9.42
N GLU A 72 -0.61 -3.32 -10.62
CA GLU A 72 -1.75 -2.42 -10.81
C GLU A 72 -3.04 -2.98 -10.20
N ARG A 73 -3.32 -4.28 -10.39
CA ARG A 73 -4.49 -4.93 -9.79
C ARG A 73 -4.43 -4.92 -8.26
N ILE A 74 -3.27 -5.23 -7.67
CA ILE A 74 -3.10 -5.21 -6.21
C ILE A 74 -3.28 -3.79 -5.68
N VAL A 75 -2.62 -2.81 -6.28
CA VAL A 75 -2.71 -1.40 -5.87
C VAL A 75 -4.15 -0.89 -5.96
N ASN A 76 -4.86 -1.20 -7.05
CA ASN A 76 -6.27 -0.81 -7.20
C ASN A 76 -7.18 -1.50 -6.17
N ALA A 77 -6.96 -2.78 -5.89
CA ALA A 77 -7.72 -3.50 -4.87
C ALA A 77 -7.46 -2.91 -3.47
N SER A 78 -6.21 -2.65 -3.12
CA SER A 78 -5.83 -2.02 -1.86
C SER A 78 -6.39 -0.59 -1.74
N LEU A 79 -6.37 0.18 -2.83
CA LEU A 79 -6.91 1.54 -2.84
C LEU A 79 -8.43 1.53 -2.66
N ASN A 80 -9.14 0.62 -3.33
CA ASN A 80 -10.59 0.48 -3.18
C ASN A 80 -10.96 0.05 -1.75
N ALA A 81 -10.26 -0.94 -1.19
CA ALA A 81 -10.45 -1.34 0.21
C ALA A 81 -10.16 -0.18 1.19
N SER A 82 -9.12 0.61 0.92
CA SER A 82 -8.77 1.78 1.74
C SER A 82 -9.84 2.87 1.65
N LYS A 83 -10.39 3.13 0.46
CA LYS A 83 -11.50 4.07 0.26
C LYS A 83 -12.75 3.63 1.03
N GLU A 84 -13.13 2.36 0.91
CA GLU A 84 -14.28 1.80 1.63
C GLU A 84 -14.09 1.89 3.16
N SER A 85 -12.90 1.54 3.64
CA SER A 85 -12.55 1.69 5.06
C SER A 85 -12.63 3.15 5.52
N MET A 86 -12.11 4.08 4.72
CA MET A 86 -12.13 5.51 5.01
C MET A 86 -13.54 6.09 5.02
N GLU A 87 -14.40 5.72 4.06
CA GLU A 87 -15.81 6.12 4.05
C GLU A 87 -16.54 5.62 5.30
N ASN A 88 -16.32 4.36 5.67
CA ASN A 88 -16.90 3.78 6.89
C ASN A 88 -16.41 4.48 8.16
N MET A 89 -15.11 4.72 8.28
CA MET A 89 -14.53 5.46 9.41
C MET A 89 -15.03 6.90 9.47
N MET A 90 -15.15 7.58 8.33
CA MET A 90 -15.64 8.95 8.26
C MET A 90 -17.12 9.03 8.66
N ALA A 91 -17.95 8.09 8.20
CA ALA A 91 -19.35 8.00 8.58
C ALA A 91 -19.52 7.71 10.09
N GLN A 92 -18.68 6.81 10.64
CA GLN A 92 -18.68 6.51 12.09
C GLN A 92 -18.23 7.73 12.90
N GLY A 93 -17.11 8.35 12.53
CA GLY A 93 -16.58 9.54 13.20
C GLY A 93 -17.56 10.73 13.15
N ALA A 94 -18.25 10.94 12.02
CA ALA A 94 -19.29 11.96 11.92
C ALA A 94 -20.47 11.68 12.87
N ARG A 95 -20.92 10.42 12.96
CA ARG A 95 -21.99 10.02 13.88
C ARG A 95 -21.57 10.19 15.34
N GLU A 96 -20.34 9.80 15.69
CA GLU A 96 -19.80 9.99 17.05
C GLU A 96 -19.67 11.46 17.40
N THR A 97 -19.14 12.28 16.48
CA THR A 97 -19.05 13.73 16.67
C THR A 97 -20.42 14.35 16.91
N ILE A 98 -21.43 14.00 16.10
CA ILE A 98 -22.81 14.48 16.29
C ILE A 98 -23.38 14.05 17.65
N LYS A 99 -23.11 12.82 18.09
CA LYS A 99 -23.53 12.34 19.41
C LYS A 99 -22.88 13.13 20.53
N SER A 100 -21.57 13.37 20.45
CA SER A 100 -20.81 14.14 21.43
C SER A 100 -21.33 15.58 21.52
N VAL A 101 -21.56 16.22 20.36
CA VAL A 101 -22.13 17.59 20.29
C VAL A 101 -23.52 17.63 20.93
N ARG A 102 -24.40 16.66 20.63
CA ARG A 102 -25.73 16.59 21.26
C ARG A 102 -25.64 16.42 22.78
N ALA A 103 -24.77 15.53 23.25
CA ALA A 103 -24.56 15.33 24.69
C ALA A 103 -24.05 16.61 25.39
N GLU A 104 -23.16 17.36 24.74
CA GLU A 104 -22.65 18.63 25.26
C GLU A 104 -23.73 19.73 25.28
N ILE A 105 -24.59 19.76 24.25
CA ILE A 105 -25.77 20.64 24.23
C ILE A 105 -26.73 20.26 25.37
N ASP A 106 -27.10 18.99 25.53
CA ASP A 106 -28.03 18.54 26.56
C ASP A 106 -27.50 18.80 27.97
N THR A 107 -26.21 18.56 28.21
CA THR A 107 -25.58 18.89 29.50
C THR A 107 -25.57 20.39 29.76
N SER A 108 -25.33 21.22 28.74
CA SER A 108 -25.39 22.68 28.86
C SER A 108 -26.82 23.17 29.14
N LEU A 109 -27.82 22.64 28.44
CA LEU A 109 -29.24 22.96 28.68
C LEU A 109 -29.67 22.55 30.09
N ASN A 110 -29.26 21.36 30.56
CA ASN A 110 -29.54 20.91 31.93
C ASN A 110 -28.87 21.78 33.00
N LYS A 111 -27.64 22.28 32.74
CA LYS A 111 -26.97 23.24 33.63
C LYS A 111 -27.74 24.56 33.72
N ILE A 112 -28.42 25.00 32.66
CA ILE A 112 -29.25 26.21 32.65
C ILE A 112 -30.61 25.97 33.32
N ASN A 113 -31.18 24.77 33.18
CA ASN A 113 -32.50 24.47 33.72
C ASN A 113 -32.52 24.36 35.26
N ARG A 114 -31.40 23.93 35.88
CA ARG A 114 -31.24 23.90 37.34
C ARG A 114 -31.42 25.27 38.01
N PRO A 115 -30.65 26.32 37.67
CA PRO A 115 -30.79 27.63 38.29
C PRO A 115 -32.15 28.27 38.00
N ILE A 116 -32.75 28.01 36.83
CA ILE A 116 -34.13 28.48 36.54
C ILE A 116 -35.14 27.85 37.51
N ARG A 117 -35.03 26.54 37.76
CA ARG A 117 -35.93 25.84 38.69
C ARG A 117 -35.73 26.29 40.14
N GLU A 118 -34.48 26.53 40.53
CA GLU A 118 -34.17 27.10 41.84
C GLU A 118 -34.70 28.53 41.99
N ALA A 119 -34.50 29.38 40.97
CA ALA A 119 -35.04 30.74 40.95
C ALA A 119 -36.57 30.75 41.05
N LYS A 120 -37.27 29.86 40.33
CA LYS A 120 -38.73 29.70 40.46
C LYS A 120 -39.15 29.30 41.88
N ARG A 121 -38.41 28.38 42.51
CA ARG A 121 -38.71 27.95 43.88
C ARG A 121 -38.49 29.09 44.88
N ILE A 122 -37.41 29.84 44.75
CA ILE A 122 -37.13 31.02 45.58
C ILE A 122 -38.21 32.08 45.39
N ALA A 123 -38.63 32.34 44.15
CA ALA A 123 -39.72 33.29 43.86
C ALA A 123 -41.04 32.89 44.54
N ILE A 124 -41.42 31.61 44.46
CA ILE A 124 -42.63 31.10 45.15
C ILE A 124 -42.50 31.25 46.66
N MET A 125 -41.34 30.90 47.24
CA MET A 125 -41.12 31.06 48.69
C MET A 125 -41.19 32.53 49.11
N ASN A 126 -40.66 33.44 48.29
CA ASN A 126 -40.72 34.88 48.56
C ASN A 126 -42.16 35.41 48.49
N ILE A 127 -42.97 34.95 47.51
CA ILE A 127 -44.39 35.31 47.42
C ILE A 127 -45.16 34.85 48.67
N ILE A 128 -44.89 33.64 49.17
CA ILE A 128 -45.51 33.11 50.41
C ILE A 128 -45.07 33.91 51.64
N ALA A 129 -43.77 34.23 51.75
CA ALA A 129 -43.27 35.05 52.84
C ALA A 129 -43.92 36.45 52.82
N GLY A 130 -44.02 37.06 51.63
CA GLY A 130 -44.69 38.34 51.42
C GLY A 130 -46.15 38.30 51.88
N SER A 131 -46.92 37.28 51.50
CA SER A 131 -48.32 37.17 51.94
C SER A 131 -48.43 37.00 53.46
N MET A 132 -47.55 36.22 54.10
CA MET A 132 -47.48 36.11 55.56
C MET A 132 -47.15 37.45 56.23
N THR A 133 -46.20 38.24 55.69
CA THR A 133 -45.87 39.55 56.25
C THR A 133 -47.03 40.54 56.16
N ILE A 134 -47.78 40.52 55.04
CA ILE A 134 -48.98 41.37 54.89
C ILE A 134 -50.03 41.00 55.94
N ILE A 135 -50.27 39.70 56.14
CA ILE A 135 -51.22 39.23 57.16
C ILE A 135 -50.75 39.66 58.57
N ALA A 136 -49.48 39.46 58.90
CA ALA A 136 -48.91 39.83 60.19
C ALA A 136 -48.95 41.34 60.48
N VAL A 137 -48.66 42.18 59.48
CA VAL A 137 -48.77 43.64 59.60
C VAL A 137 -50.24 44.04 59.79
N THR A 138 -51.15 43.41 59.06
CA THR A 138 -52.59 43.69 59.17
C THR A 138 -53.12 43.35 60.57
N THR A 139 -52.77 42.19 61.13
CA THR A 139 -53.18 41.79 62.49
C THR A 139 -52.55 42.68 63.56
N PHE A 140 -51.31 43.13 63.37
CA PHE A 140 -50.66 44.07 64.27
C PHE A 140 -51.34 45.44 64.26
N LEU A 141 -51.70 45.95 63.07
CA LEU A 141 -52.44 47.21 62.93
C LEU A 141 -53.84 47.14 63.55
N THR A 142 -54.59 46.05 63.35
CA THR A 142 -55.92 45.92 63.97
C THR A 142 -55.86 45.80 65.49
N PHE A 143 -54.86 45.08 66.02
CA PHE A 143 -54.64 44.96 67.46
C PHE A 143 -54.28 46.31 68.11
N THR A 144 -53.37 47.08 67.49
CA THR A 144 -52.96 48.39 68.01
C THR A 144 -54.06 49.44 67.98
N VAL A 145 -54.98 49.37 67.00
CA VAL A 145 -56.16 50.26 66.94
C VAL A 145 -57.19 49.92 68.01
N TRP A 146 -57.36 48.64 68.39
CA TRP A 146 -58.37 48.22 69.37
C TRP A 146 -57.94 48.44 70.83
N PHE A 147 -56.62 48.55 71.08
CA PHE A 147 -56.04 48.73 72.42
C PHE A 147 -55.76 50.21 72.78
N LYS A 148 -56.20 51.15 71.95
CA LYS A 148 -56.06 52.61 72.14
C LYS A 148 -57.41 53.26 72.31
#